data_AF-A0A8H7ER56-F1
#
_entry.id   AF-A0A8H7ER56-F1
#
_cell.length_a   1.000
_cell.length_b   1.000
_cell.length_c   1.000
_cell.angle_alpha   90.00
_cell.angle_beta   90.00
_cell.angle_gamma   90.00
#
_symmetry.space_group_name_H-M   'P 1'
#
loop_
_entity.id
_entity.type
_entity.pdbx_description
1 polymer ?
#
loop_
_entity_poly.entity_id
_entity_poly.type
_entity_poly.pdbx_seq_one_letter_code
_entity_poly.pdbx_strand_id
1 'polypeptide(L)'
;MIANEGGRILSVKLRKHWLVTLAEDNVVRLYQYDTSKGFQARSKWAFGDASQPTNIVECVDLLPEINILVMAFRGSKCVFYDINKHPTEPIQILKGGSHPWFVPDSISLSRDYFAVSGRKPSAVFVWNWRKGVRLSNRAFDNQPYSVYLSGDNLIAMSVDGLVHIFDLFDHTKDASVSTLLPPCSMPCLQYDGALSVVLAPFASRRIHHFQWSSAALKSPPTPPEENPPSVVPTSSTSTPHPILSTRRRLSATLSSSVSSFLGRGQKKPKKRASIESYTKPLRLRRHSSYNDYGYACQMRTAQYIKQAEKIGPEADETPDLTSRLRLVHSIRTSPLGRTAQEIVNVASRNGRVVTVNRHGDMALYALNGATAARVTFRSCDWMESWDETAREDDDLSDGYDFVRTRLAIGDMGIIYGCRGGALWWLDFGCRPSI
;
A
#
# COMPACT_ATOMS: atom_id res chain seq x y z
N MET A 1 -20.35 -13.40 9.36
CA MET A 1 -20.53 -11.94 9.24
C MET A 1 -20.36 -11.32 10.61
N ILE A 2 -19.50 -10.30 10.74
CA ILE A 2 -19.42 -9.46 11.94
C ILE A 2 -20.13 -8.16 11.60
N ALA A 3 -21.26 -7.90 12.25
CA ALA A 3 -21.89 -6.59 12.19
C ALA A 3 -21.00 -5.62 12.95
N ASN A 4 -20.56 -4.56 12.28
CA ASN A 4 -19.75 -3.54 12.88
C ASN A 4 -20.66 -2.34 13.21
N GLU A 5 -20.66 -1.87 14.46
CA GLU A 5 -21.43 -0.70 14.89
C GLU A 5 -20.78 0.60 14.39
N GLY A 6 -20.60 0.75 13.07
CA GLY A 6 -19.93 1.89 12.46
C GLY A 6 -20.29 2.06 10.99
N GLY A 7 -19.87 3.19 10.42
CA GLY A 7 -20.00 3.47 9.00
C GLY A 7 -19.21 2.50 8.12
N ARG A 8 -19.15 2.79 6.82
CA ARG A 8 -18.49 1.94 5.82
C ARG A 8 -17.08 1.54 6.21
N ILE A 9 -16.71 0.29 5.87
CA ILE A 9 -15.33 -0.16 5.97
C ILE A 9 -14.52 0.47 4.84
N LEU A 10 -13.46 1.17 5.20
CA LEU A 10 -12.56 1.86 4.29
C LEU A 10 -11.37 0.96 3.92
N SER A 11 -10.74 0.31 4.90
CA SER A 11 -9.57 -0.51 4.65
C SER A 11 -9.60 -1.79 5.48
N VAL A 12 -9.05 -2.86 4.90
CA VAL A 12 -8.93 -4.20 5.43
C VAL A 12 -7.49 -4.66 5.19
N LYS A 13 -6.78 -5.07 6.26
CA LYS A 13 -5.48 -5.74 6.14
C LYS A 13 -5.50 -7.04 6.94
N LEU A 14 -5.13 -8.13 6.28
CA LEU A 14 -5.00 -9.46 6.87
C LEU A 14 -3.52 -9.87 6.87
N ARG A 15 -2.99 -10.20 8.04
CA ARG A 15 -1.60 -10.67 8.22
C ARG A 15 -1.59 -11.80 9.23
N LYS A 16 -1.22 -13.01 8.80
CA LYS A 16 -1.29 -14.22 9.64
C LYS A 16 -2.71 -14.35 10.23
N HIS A 17 -2.83 -14.47 11.55
CA HIS A 17 -4.11 -14.55 12.26
C HIS A 17 -4.69 -13.21 12.71
N TRP A 18 -4.12 -12.08 12.27
CA TRP A 18 -4.56 -10.74 12.63
C TRP A 18 -5.26 -10.06 11.47
N LEU A 19 -6.41 -9.46 11.77
CA LEU A 19 -7.19 -8.65 10.85
C LEU A 19 -7.36 -7.25 11.43
N VAL A 20 -7.02 -6.23 10.64
CA VAL A 20 -7.28 -4.84 11.01
C VAL A 20 -8.21 -4.19 9.99
N THR A 21 -9.18 -3.43 10.49
CA THR A 21 -10.13 -2.67 9.67
C THR A 21 -10.11 -1.20 10.06
N LEU A 22 -10.19 -0.33 9.07
CA LEU A 22 -10.48 1.10 9.23
C LEU A 22 -11.87 1.38 8.69
N ALA A 23 -12.68 2.18 9.39
CA ALA A 23 -14.02 2.57 8.97
C ALA A 23 -14.19 4.11 8.92
N GLU A 24 -15.26 4.57 8.25
CA GLU A 24 -15.57 6.00 8.06
C GLU A 24 -15.78 6.77 9.36
N ASP A 25 -16.19 6.09 10.43
CA ASP A 25 -16.28 6.62 11.80
C ASP A 25 -14.90 6.94 12.42
N ASN A 26 -13.82 6.87 11.63
CA ASN A 26 -12.44 7.09 12.04
C ASN A 26 -12.00 6.14 13.16
N VAL A 27 -12.55 4.92 13.14
CA VAL A 27 -12.24 3.86 14.09
C VAL A 27 -11.43 2.76 13.41
N VAL A 28 -10.31 2.41 14.02
CA VAL A 28 -9.52 1.23 13.68
C VAL A 28 -9.85 0.10 14.65
N ARG A 29 -10.14 -1.09 14.12
CA ARG A 29 -10.47 -2.28 14.91
C ARG A 29 -9.51 -3.41 14.57
N LEU A 30 -9.01 -4.09 15.60
CA LEU A 30 -8.14 -5.25 15.48
C LEU A 30 -8.91 -6.50 15.92
N TYR A 31 -8.85 -7.53 15.10
CA TYR A 31 -9.44 -8.84 15.34
C TYR A 31 -8.36 -9.91 15.32
N GLN A 32 -8.57 -10.94 16.12
CA GLN A 32 -7.74 -12.14 16.15
C GLN A 32 -8.57 -13.31 15.64
N TYR A 33 -8.04 -14.08 14.69
CA TYR A 33 -8.69 -15.30 14.22
C TYR A 33 -8.41 -16.47 15.16
N ASP A 34 -9.46 -17.22 15.44
CA ASP A 34 -9.42 -18.50 16.10
C ASP A 34 -10.22 -19.53 15.28
N THR A 35 -9.70 -20.76 15.14
CA THR A 35 -10.34 -21.80 14.32
C THR A 35 -11.71 -22.25 14.84
N SER A 36 -11.98 -22.09 16.13
CA SER A 36 -13.26 -22.49 16.73
C SER A 36 -14.32 -21.39 16.69
N LYS A 37 -13.90 -20.12 16.74
CA LYS A 37 -14.80 -18.96 16.85
C LYS A 37 -14.71 -17.96 15.70
N GLY A 38 -13.85 -18.19 14.71
CA GLY A 38 -13.54 -17.23 13.66
C GLY A 38 -12.85 -15.98 14.22
N PHE A 39 -13.07 -14.83 13.57
CA PHE A 39 -12.49 -13.55 14.01
C PHE A 39 -13.19 -12.99 15.25
N GLN A 40 -12.39 -12.69 16.27
CA GLN A 40 -12.84 -12.11 17.55
C GLN A 40 -12.25 -10.72 17.74
N ALA A 41 -13.06 -9.75 18.16
CA ALA A 41 -12.62 -8.39 18.40
C ALA A 41 -11.63 -8.34 19.58
N ARG A 42 -10.49 -7.67 19.38
CA ARG A 42 -9.38 -7.63 20.36
C ARG A 42 -9.11 -6.21 20.84
N SER A 43 -9.12 -5.22 19.96
CA SER A 43 -8.85 -3.82 20.33
C SER A 43 -9.49 -2.84 19.37
N LYS A 44 -9.73 -1.62 19.86
CA LYS A 44 -10.34 -0.52 19.12
C LYS A 44 -9.58 0.78 19.41
N TRP A 45 -9.32 1.55 18.36
CA TRP A 45 -8.79 2.91 18.43
C TRP A 45 -9.78 3.86 17.75
N ALA A 46 -10.14 4.95 18.42
CA ALA A 46 -11.05 5.97 17.89
C ALA A 46 -10.35 7.33 17.91
N PHE A 47 -10.40 8.06 16.79
CA PHE A 47 -9.60 9.28 16.61
C PHE A 47 -10.44 10.57 16.50
N GLY A 48 -11.63 10.55 17.09
CA GLY A 48 -12.55 11.69 17.11
C GLY A 48 -13.35 11.82 15.82
N ASP A 49 -14.01 12.96 15.65
CA ASP A 49 -14.92 13.21 14.54
C ASP A 49 -14.17 13.31 13.20
N ALA A 50 -14.54 12.45 12.25
CA ALA A 50 -14.01 12.41 10.89
C ALA A 50 -14.32 13.69 10.09
N SER A 51 -15.31 14.48 10.52
CA SER A 51 -15.64 15.78 9.91
C SER A 51 -14.54 16.82 10.10
N GLN A 52 -13.68 16.65 11.12
CA GLN A 52 -12.54 17.53 11.33
C GLN A 52 -11.37 17.09 10.44
N PRO A 53 -10.81 17.99 9.59
CA PRO A 53 -9.74 17.63 8.66
C PRO A 53 -8.45 17.18 9.37
N THR A 54 -8.32 17.49 10.65
CA THR A 54 -7.22 17.08 11.50
C THR A 54 -7.55 15.77 12.22
N ASN A 55 -6.68 14.76 12.08
CA ASN A 55 -6.79 13.42 12.68
C ASN A 55 -7.65 12.39 11.94
N ILE A 56 -7.92 12.59 10.65
CA ILE A 56 -8.48 11.53 9.79
C ILE A 56 -7.40 10.47 9.54
N VAL A 57 -7.68 9.22 9.88
CA VAL A 57 -6.85 8.07 9.50
C VAL A 57 -7.18 7.69 8.05
N GLU A 58 -6.16 7.57 7.21
CA GLU A 58 -6.32 7.26 5.78
C GLU A 58 -5.77 5.88 5.43
N CYS A 59 -4.70 5.43 6.10
CA CYS A 59 -4.11 4.11 5.88
C CYS A 59 -3.78 3.41 7.19
N VAL A 60 -3.90 2.08 7.18
CA VAL A 60 -3.50 1.18 8.27
C VAL A 60 -2.73 0.00 7.72
N ASP A 61 -1.78 -0.51 8.50
CA ASP A 61 -1.01 -1.72 8.20
C ASP A 61 -0.48 -2.32 9.51
N LEU A 62 -0.08 -3.59 9.45
CA LEU A 62 0.27 -4.36 10.63
C LEU A 62 1.50 -5.22 10.35
N LEU A 63 2.39 -5.32 11.35
CA LEU A 63 3.56 -6.17 11.36
C LEU A 63 3.45 -7.11 12.58
N PRO A 64 2.79 -8.28 12.41
CA PRO A 64 2.47 -9.18 13.51
C PRO A 64 3.70 -9.72 14.24
N GLU A 65 4.81 -9.93 13.52
CA GLU A 65 6.03 -10.57 14.03
C GLU A 65 6.61 -9.82 15.23
N ILE A 66 6.38 -8.52 15.28
CA ILE A 66 6.83 -7.65 16.36
C ILE A 66 5.69 -6.86 16.99
N ASN A 67 4.44 -7.33 16.80
CA ASN A 67 3.24 -6.80 17.45
C ASN A 67 2.96 -5.32 17.14
N ILE A 68 3.23 -4.85 15.93
CA ILE A 68 3.10 -3.43 15.58
C ILE A 68 1.88 -3.18 14.68
N LEU A 69 1.10 -2.17 15.05
CA LEU A 69 0.07 -1.55 14.21
C LEU A 69 0.52 -0.13 13.85
N VAL A 70 0.46 0.22 12.57
CA VAL A 70 0.74 1.56 12.09
C VAL A 70 -0.50 2.20 11.48
N MET A 71 -0.65 3.50 11.72
CA MET A 71 -1.74 4.30 11.18
C MET A 71 -1.16 5.58 10.57
N ALA A 72 -1.50 5.86 9.32
CA ALA A 72 -1.15 7.10 8.65
C ALA A 72 -2.35 8.03 8.65
N PHE A 73 -2.15 9.23 9.19
CA PHE A 73 -3.13 10.28 9.27
C PHE A 73 -2.92 11.29 8.15
N ARG A 74 -4.01 11.91 7.71
CA ARG A 74 -3.97 13.14 6.92
C ARG A 74 -3.07 14.17 7.60
N GLY A 75 -2.21 14.82 6.83
CA GLY A 75 -1.19 15.74 7.35
C GLY A 75 0.19 15.12 7.60
N SER A 76 0.51 13.97 6.98
CA SER A 76 1.82 13.29 7.03
C SER A 76 2.26 12.82 8.44
N LYS A 77 1.30 12.65 9.35
CA LYS A 77 1.54 12.11 10.70
C LYS A 77 1.31 10.61 10.67
N CYS A 78 2.28 9.82 11.12
CA CYS A 78 2.13 8.38 11.26
C CYS A 78 2.34 7.97 12.72
N VAL A 79 1.50 7.07 13.22
CA VAL A 79 1.49 6.66 14.62
C VAL A 79 1.60 5.15 14.70
N PHE A 80 2.45 4.68 15.60
CA PHE A 80 2.72 3.26 15.81
C PHE A 80 2.21 2.86 17.19
N TYR A 81 1.54 1.73 17.26
CA TYR A 81 1.03 1.12 18.47
C TYR A 81 1.58 -0.29 18.63
N ASP A 82 1.79 -0.68 19.88
CA ASP A 82 2.00 -2.08 20.25
C ASP A 82 0.62 -2.71 20.45
N ILE A 83 0.26 -3.69 19.63
CA ILE A 83 -1.08 -4.29 19.66
C ILE A 83 -1.36 -5.01 20.99
N ASN A 84 -0.32 -5.40 21.74
CA ASN A 84 -0.46 -6.07 23.03
C ASN A 84 -0.65 -5.10 24.20
N LYS A 85 -0.67 -3.80 23.95
CA LYS A 85 -0.83 -2.76 24.98
C LYS A 85 -2.14 -2.02 24.82
N HIS A 86 -2.45 -1.21 25.82
CA HIS A 86 -3.62 -0.35 25.78
C HIS A 86 -3.57 0.61 24.56
N PRO A 87 -4.69 0.77 23.84
CA PRO A 87 -4.76 1.48 22.57
C PRO A 87 -4.56 3.01 22.70
N THR A 88 -4.29 3.52 23.89
CA THR A 88 -4.22 4.95 24.18
C THR A 88 -2.82 5.53 24.00
N GLU A 89 -1.76 4.72 24.12
CA GLU A 89 -0.38 5.22 24.15
C GLU A 89 0.42 4.74 22.94
N PRO A 90 0.74 5.64 22.00
CA PRO A 90 1.58 5.27 20.86
C PRO A 90 3.02 5.01 21.33
N ILE A 91 3.68 4.07 20.66
CA ILE A 91 5.09 3.77 20.93
C ILE A 91 6.03 4.61 20.06
N GLN A 92 5.55 5.13 18.92
CA GLN A 92 6.29 6.01 18.05
C GLN A 92 5.35 6.94 17.28
N ILE A 93 5.80 8.17 17.03
CA ILE A 93 5.11 9.14 16.19
C ILE A 93 6.10 9.71 15.19
N LEU A 94 5.83 9.52 13.90
CA LEU A 94 6.60 10.10 12.81
C LEU A 94 5.83 11.25 12.18
N LYS A 95 6.55 12.29 11.76
CA LYS A 95 5.97 13.46 11.08
C LYS A 95 6.78 13.74 9.82
N GLY A 96 6.13 13.66 8.65
CA GLY A 96 6.73 13.87 7.33
C GLY A 96 6.97 15.34 6.99
N GLY A 97 6.25 16.25 7.64
CA GLY A 97 6.39 17.69 7.49
C GLY A 97 5.13 18.40 7.94
N SER A 98 5.00 19.68 7.59
CA SER A 98 3.80 20.49 7.80
C SER A 98 3.02 20.65 6.49
N HIS A 99 2.69 19.53 5.84
CA HIS A 99 1.80 19.51 4.68
C HIS A 99 0.40 19.10 5.17
N PRO A 100 -0.43 20.05 5.66
CA PRO A 100 -1.75 19.73 6.24
C PRO A 100 -2.69 19.02 5.25
N TRP A 101 -2.42 19.17 3.96
CA TRP A 101 -3.21 18.59 2.87
C TRP A 101 -2.72 17.21 2.40
N PHE A 102 -1.59 16.69 2.94
CA PHE A 102 -1.07 15.38 2.55
C PHE A 102 -2.07 14.29 2.92
N VAL A 103 -2.58 13.61 1.90
CA VAL A 103 -3.49 12.46 2.02
C VAL A 103 -2.68 11.19 1.75
N PRO A 104 -2.39 10.37 2.78
CA PRO A 104 -1.81 9.05 2.59
C PRO A 104 -2.71 8.14 1.73
N ASP A 105 -2.12 7.47 0.74
CA ASP A 105 -2.82 6.50 -0.11
C ASP A 105 -2.35 5.06 0.12
N SER A 106 -1.05 4.89 0.39
CA SER A 106 -0.46 3.58 0.68
C SER A 106 0.65 3.70 1.71
N ILE A 107 0.78 2.65 2.51
CA ILE A 107 1.90 2.47 3.44
C ILE A 107 2.51 1.09 3.26
N SER A 108 3.80 0.99 3.55
CA SER A 108 4.52 -0.27 3.65
C SER A 108 5.38 -0.25 4.90
N LEU A 109 5.38 -1.36 5.63
CA LEU A 109 6.10 -1.51 6.89
C LEU A 109 6.98 -2.76 6.85
N SER A 110 8.25 -2.59 7.23
CA SER A 110 9.18 -3.68 7.55
C SER A 110 9.67 -3.55 8.99
N ARG A 111 10.50 -4.49 9.46
CA ARG A 111 11.07 -4.47 10.82
C ARG A 111 11.81 -3.16 11.14
N ASP A 112 12.44 -2.56 10.14
CA ASP A 112 13.28 -1.37 10.30
C ASP A 112 12.76 -0.14 9.56
N TYR A 113 12.12 -0.35 8.41
CA TYR A 113 11.75 0.72 7.50
C TYR A 113 10.26 0.88 7.40
N PHE A 114 9.84 2.12 7.19
CA PHE A 114 8.46 2.50 6.98
C PHE A 114 8.41 3.49 5.82
N ALA A 115 7.50 3.25 4.89
CA ALA A 115 7.24 4.12 3.75
C ALA A 115 5.77 4.50 3.71
N VAL A 116 5.48 5.76 3.33
CA VAL A 116 4.13 6.24 3.05
C VAL A 116 4.13 7.03 1.75
N SER A 117 3.20 6.73 0.86
CA SER A 117 2.88 7.53 -0.33
C SER A 117 1.60 8.32 -0.11
N GLY A 118 1.46 9.43 -0.83
CA GLY A 118 0.23 10.21 -0.85
C GLY A 118 0.15 11.19 -2.01
N ARG A 119 -1.08 11.65 -2.34
CA ARG A 119 -1.40 12.41 -3.56
C ARG A 119 -1.40 13.94 -3.47
N LYS A 120 -1.36 14.57 -2.28
CA LYS A 120 -1.55 16.04 -2.11
C LYS A 120 -0.60 16.71 -1.08
N PRO A 121 0.69 16.96 -1.37
CA PRO A 121 1.36 16.76 -2.65
C PRO A 121 1.70 15.29 -2.89
N SER A 122 1.89 14.97 -4.17
CA SER A 122 2.40 13.70 -4.65
C SER A 122 3.81 13.44 -4.10
N ALA A 123 3.92 12.60 -3.07
CA ALA A 123 5.18 12.35 -2.40
C ALA A 123 5.25 10.98 -1.73
N VAL A 124 6.48 10.49 -1.56
CA VAL A 124 6.81 9.33 -0.73
C VAL A 124 7.81 9.74 0.35
N PHE A 125 7.49 9.42 1.60
CA PHE A 125 8.40 9.59 2.73
C PHE A 125 8.86 8.22 3.22
N VAL A 126 10.15 8.11 3.55
CA VAL A 126 10.73 6.88 4.11
C VAL A 126 11.47 7.17 5.40
N TRP A 127 11.31 6.29 6.39
CA TRP A 127 11.98 6.38 7.68
C TRP A 127 12.60 5.05 8.09
N ASN A 128 13.68 5.12 8.87
CA ASN A 128 13.95 4.13 9.90
C ASN A 128 13.04 4.46 11.08
N TRP A 129 11.89 3.78 11.16
CA TRP A 129 10.82 4.17 12.08
C TRP A 129 11.17 3.88 13.55
N ARG A 130 11.94 2.81 13.80
CA ARG A 130 12.40 2.46 15.15
C ARG A 130 13.31 3.54 15.73
N LYS A 131 14.21 4.07 14.91
CA LYS A 131 15.11 5.17 15.28
C LYS A 131 14.44 6.56 15.19
N GLY A 132 13.28 6.66 14.55
CA GLY A 132 12.61 7.93 14.28
C GLY A 132 13.33 8.80 13.24
N VAL A 133 14.22 8.21 12.45
CA VAL A 133 15.08 8.93 11.48
C VAL A 133 14.43 8.88 10.11
N ARG A 134 14.16 10.05 9.51
CA ARG A 134 13.71 10.14 8.12
C ARG A 134 14.90 9.90 7.20
N LEU A 135 14.77 8.91 6.31
CA LEU A 135 15.80 8.54 5.34
C LEU A 135 15.66 9.35 4.05
N SER A 136 14.44 9.48 3.54
CA SER A 136 14.19 10.19 2.29
C SER A 136 12.80 10.83 2.23
N ASN A 137 12.69 11.84 1.36
CA ASN A 137 11.45 12.45 0.93
C ASN A 137 11.57 12.66 -0.59
N ARG A 138 10.68 12.04 -1.36
CA ARG A 138 10.68 12.08 -2.82
C ARG A 138 9.35 12.64 -3.30
N ALA A 139 9.39 13.72 -4.06
CA ALA A 139 8.23 14.23 -4.78
C ALA A 139 8.13 13.49 -6.12
N PHE A 140 6.91 13.26 -6.59
CA PHE A 140 6.65 12.62 -7.87
C PHE A 140 5.76 13.52 -8.71
N ASP A 141 6.07 13.63 -10.00
CA ASP A 141 5.23 14.36 -10.95
C ASP A 141 3.87 13.67 -11.14
N ASN A 142 3.87 12.33 -11.10
CA ASN A 142 2.68 11.49 -11.14
C ASN A 142 2.35 10.96 -9.75
N GLN A 143 1.07 10.78 -9.43
CA GLN A 143 0.64 10.37 -8.09
C GLN A 143 1.10 8.91 -7.80
N PRO A 144 1.98 8.68 -6.80
CA PRO A 144 2.38 7.35 -6.39
C PRO A 144 1.19 6.68 -5.73
N TYR A 145 0.69 5.64 -6.38
CA TYR A 145 -0.50 4.91 -5.99
C TYR A 145 -0.22 3.93 -4.84
N SER A 146 0.84 3.14 -5.00
CA SER A 146 1.23 2.14 -4.00
C SER A 146 2.73 2.15 -3.76
N VAL A 147 3.11 1.83 -2.52
CA VAL A 147 4.51 1.68 -2.11
C VAL A 147 4.70 0.36 -1.40
N TYR A 148 5.83 -0.28 -1.66
CA TYR A 148 6.25 -1.54 -1.06
C TYR A 148 7.72 -1.48 -0.67
N LEU A 149 8.06 -2.06 0.48
CA LEU A 149 9.43 -2.26 0.94
C LEU A 149 9.84 -3.70 0.66
N SER A 150 11.02 -3.88 0.05
CA SER A 150 11.60 -5.19 -0.23
C SER A 150 13.10 -5.15 0.02
N GLY A 151 13.53 -5.68 1.17
CA GLY A 151 14.89 -5.52 1.67
C GLY A 151 15.26 -4.04 1.80
N ASP A 152 16.35 -3.66 1.15
CA ASP A 152 16.89 -2.29 1.13
C ASP A 152 16.32 -1.43 -0.01
N ASN A 153 15.24 -1.87 -0.65
CA ASN A 153 14.63 -1.18 -1.77
C ASN A 153 13.21 -0.71 -1.45
N LEU A 154 12.87 0.46 -1.99
CA LEU A 154 11.53 0.98 -2.11
C LEU A 154 11.03 0.75 -3.54
N ILE A 155 9.88 0.10 -3.67
CA ILE A 155 9.13 -0.01 -4.91
C ILE A 155 7.98 0.98 -4.83
N ALA A 156 7.95 1.97 -5.73
CA ALA A 156 6.87 2.93 -5.86
C ALA A 156 6.18 2.72 -7.21
N MET A 157 4.85 2.58 -7.20
CA MET A 157 4.06 2.35 -8.39
C MET A 157 3.03 3.46 -8.52
N SER A 158 3.01 4.12 -9.67
CA SER A 158 2.08 5.22 -9.97
C SER A 158 0.85 4.74 -10.72
N VAL A 159 -0.15 5.63 -10.77
CA VAL A 159 -1.45 5.36 -11.41
C VAL A 159 -1.31 5.07 -12.91
N ASP A 160 -0.34 5.67 -13.58
CA ASP A 160 -0.06 5.48 -15.02
C ASP A 160 0.67 4.16 -15.34
N GLY A 161 0.97 3.34 -14.33
CA GLY A 161 1.66 2.06 -14.49
C GLY A 161 3.19 2.16 -14.47
N LEU A 162 3.78 3.32 -14.19
CA LEU A 162 5.23 3.39 -13.94
C LEU A 162 5.58 2.76 -12.58
N VAL A 163 6.65 1.98 -12.60
CA VAL A 163 7.22 1.29 -11.44
C VAL A 163 8.64 1.76 -11.27
N HIS A 164 8.88 2.50 -10.19
CA HIS A 164 10.19 2.97 -9.80
C HIS A 164 10.72 2.12 -8.65
N ILE A 165 11.96 1.67 -8.79
CA ILE A 165 12.70 0.99 -7.74
C ILE A 165 13.79 1.94 -7.28
N PHE A 166 13.89 2.14 -5.99
CA PHE A 166 14.91 2.98 -5.38
C PHE A 166 15.64 2.21 -4.30
N ASP A 167 16.95 2.35 -4.26
CA ASP A 167 17.73 2.02 -3.08
C ASP A 167 17.39 3.02 -1.95
N LEU A 168 17.23 2.52 -0.73
CA LEU A 168 16.93 3.33 0.45
C LEU A 168 18.14 4.14 0.94
N PHE A 169 19.35 3.69 0.63
CA PHE A 169 20.60 4.31 1.03
C PHE A 169 21.25 5.12 -0.08
N ASP A 170 20.79 4.96 -1.32
CA ASP A 170 21.23 5.82 -2.40
C ASP A 170 20.63 7.24 -2.26
N HIS A 171 21.52 8.22 -2.17
CA HIS A 171 21.21 9.63 -2.00
C HIS A 171 21.00 10.37 -3.32
N THR A 172 21.24 9.72 -4.47
CA THR A 172 21.07 10.34 -5.80
C THR A 172 19.62 10.74 -6.11
N LYS A 173 18.65 10.29 -5.31
CA LYS A 173 17.19 10.48 -5.45
C LYS A 173 16.59 9.86 -6.72
N ASP A 174 17.40 9.41 -7.65
CA ASP A 174 16.98 8.77 -8.88
C ASP A 174 16.58 7.31 -8.63
N ALA A 175 15.67 6.80 -9.46
CA ALA A 175 15.29 5.39 -9.43
C ALA A 175 16.39 4.55 -10.08
N SER A 176 16.80 3.47 -9.40
CA SER A 176 17.78 2.51 -9.95
C SER A 176 17.20 1.74 -11.13
N VAL A 177 15.89 1.47 -11.11
CA VAL A 177 15.15 0.84 -12.21
C VAL A 177 13.80 1.54 -12.38
N SER A 178 13.43 1.77 -13.64
CA SER A 178 12.09 2.24 -14.01
C SER A 178 11.50 1.32 -15.08
N THR A 179 10.34 0.73 -14.78
CA THR A 179 9.62 -0.16 -15.69
C THR A 179 8.20 0.35 -15.90
N LEU A 180 7.74 0.37 -17.15
CA LEU A 180 6.36 0.70 -17.49
C LEU A 180 5.53 -0.59 -17.58
N LEU A 181 4.53 -0.72 -16.72
CA LEU A 181 3.47 -1.72 -16.86
C LEU A 181 2.40 -1.19 -17.81
N PRO A 182 1.53 -2.06 -18.36
CA PRO A 182 0.39 -1.61 -19.16
C PRO A 182 -0.36 -0.50 -18.42
N PRO A 183 -0.53 0.68 -19.04
CA PRO A 183 -1.18 1.81 -18.40
C PRO A 183 -2.61 1.43 -18.04
N CYS A 184 -3.08 1.89 -16.89
CA CYS A 184 -4.39 1.54 -16.38
C CYS A 184 -5.02 2.74 -15.67
N SER A 185 -6.26 3.06 -16.04
CA SER A 185 -7.09 3.86 -15.15
C SER A 185 -7.39 3.01 -13.92
N MET A 186 -7.00 3.51 -12.73
CA MET A 186 -7.22 2.85 -11.43
C MET A 186 -6.58 1.44 -11.33
N PRO A 187 -5.24 1.33 -11.25
CA PRO A 187 -4.57 0.04 -11.04
C PRO A 187 -5.02 -0.62 -9.74
N CYS A 188 -5.80 -1.70 -9.80
CA CYS A 188 -5.88 -2.57 -8.63
C CYS A 188 -4.63 -3.42 -8.63
N LEU A 189 -3.75 -3.18 -7.66
CA LEU A 189 -2.45 -3.83 -7.62
C LEU A 189 -2.17 -4.45 -6.26
N GLN A 190 -1.49 -5.59 -6.29
CA GLN A 190 -0.89 -6.17 -5.11
C GLN A 190 0.48 -6.77 -5.43
N TYR A 191 1.44 -6.46 -4.58
CA TYR A 191 2.70 -7.19 -4.47
C TYR A 191 2.61 -8.16 -3.28
N ASP A 192 3.06 -9.39 -3.48
CA ASP A 192 3.00 -10.44 -2.46
C ASP A 192 4.09 -10.33 -1.38
N GLY A 193 5.07 -9.44 -1.57
CA GLY A 193 6.22 -9.28 -0.68
C GLY A 193 7.45 -10.07 -1.10
N ALA A 194 7.35 -10.91 -2.14
CA ALA A 194 8.43 -11.76 -2.63
C ALA A 194 8.70 -11.51 -4.12
N LEU A 195 8.12 -12.28 -5.02
CA LEU A 195 8.44 -12.20 -6.45
C LEU A 195 7.30 -11.69 -7.31
N SER A 196 6.05 -11.75 -6.83
CA SER A 196 4.87 -11.64 -7.68
C SER A 196 4.11 -10.33 -7.51
N VAL A 197 3.77 -9.73 -8.64
CA VAL A 197 2.91 -8.55 -8.74
C VAL A 197 1.68 -8.90 -9.56
N VAL A 198 0.50 -8.71 -8.99
CA VAL A 198 -0.78 -8.89 -9.67
C VAL A 198 -1.40 -7.52 -9.92
N LEU A 199 -1.76 -7.28 -11.19
CA LEU A 199 -2.41 -6.06 -11.66
C LEU A 199 -3.74 -6.40 -12.33
N ALA A 200 -4.82 -5.79 -11.87
CA ALA A 200 -6.13 -5.85 -12.49
C ALA A 200 -6.59 -4.43 -12.87
N PRO A 201 -6.46 -4.02 -14.14
CA PRO A 201 -6.95 -2.72 -14.59
C PRO A 201 -8.48 -2.67 -14.56
N PHE A 202 -9.05 -1.55 -14.09
CA PHE A 202 -10.51 -1.39 -13.92
C PHE A 202 -11.32 -1.75 -15.17
N ALA A 203 -10.94 -1.21 -16.32
CA ALA A 203 -11.63 -1.42 -17.59
C ALA A 203 -11.15 -2.66 -18.38
N SER A 204 -10.09 -3.35 -17.91
CA SER A 204 -9.52 -4.48 -18.64
C SER A 204 -10.28 -5.76 -18.37
N ARG A 205 -10.45 -6.58 -19.41
CA ARG A 205 -10.94 -7.97 -19.29
C ARG A 205 -9.83 -8.98 -18.99
N ARG A 206 -8.74 -8.50 -18.37
CA ARG A 206 -7.55 -9.29 -18.07
C ARG A 206 -6.95 -8.92 -16.72
N ILE A 207 -6.47 -9.95 -16.03
CA ILE A 207 -5.58 -9.81 -14.87
C ILE A 207 -4.18 -10.15 -15.36
N HIS A 208 -3.21 -9.29 -15.04
CA HIS A 208 -1.82 -9.46 -15.40
C HIS A 208 -1.03 -9.90 -14.17
N HIS A 209 -0.31 -11.01 -14.28
CA HIS A 209 0.62 -11.47 -13.28
C HIS A 209 2.03 -11.27 -13.80
N PHE A 210 2.78 -10.47 -13.08
CA PHE A 210 4.17 -10.19 -13.33
C PHE A 210 5.05 -10.79 -12.24
N GLN A 211 6.30 -11.10 -12.57
CA GLN A 211 7.23 -11.70 -11.63
C GLN A 211 8.66 -11.16 -11.83
N TRP A 212 9.37 -10.94 -10.73
CA TRP A 212 10.81 -10.74 -10.72
C TRP A 212 11.55 -12.08 -10.74
N SER A 213 12.78 -12.11 -11.27
CA SER A 213 13.66 -13.26 -11.06
C SER A 213 14.08 -13.34 -9.59
N SER A 214 14.25 -14.55 -9.07
CA SER A 214 14.84 -14.76 -7.74
C SER A 214 16.31 -14.37 -7.73
N ALA A 215 16.75 -13.63 -6.70
CA ALA A 215 18.15 -13.26 -6.53
C ALA A 215 19.06 -14.48 -6.24
N ALA A 216 18.50 -15.56 -5.69
CA ALA A 216 19.23 -16.79 -5.35
C ALA A 216 19.71 -17.59 -6.57
N LEU A 217 19.19 -17.30 -7.77
CA LEU A 217 19.56 -17.97 -9.02
C LEU A 217 20.80 -17.39 -9.72
N LYS A 218 21.49 -16.39 -9.12
CA LYS A 218 22.80 -15.94 -9.61
C LYS A 218 23.89 -16.93 -9.18
N SER A 219 23.99 -18.08 -9.85
CA SER A 219 25.24 -18.86 -9.83
C SER A 219 26.37 -18.03 -10.45
N PRO A 220 27.63 -18.16 -9.98
CA PRO A 220 28.76 -17.41 -10.53
C PRO A 220 28.93 -17.67 -12.04
N PRO A 221 29.48 -16.71 -12.81
CA PRO A 221 29.67 -16.87 -14.24
C PRO A 221 30.60 -18.06 -14.48
N THR A 222 30.13 -19.02 -15.26
CA THR A 222 30.97 -20.06 -15.87
C THR A 222 32.13 -19.37 -16.59
N PRO A 223 33.39 -19.80 -16.38
CA PRO A 223 34.52 -19.21 -17.09
C PRO A 223 34.35 -19.39 -18.60
N PRO A 224 34.85 -18.44 -19.42
CA PRO A 224 34.67 -18.47 -20.86
C PRO A 224 35.35 -19.71 -21.45
N GLU A 225 34.56 -20.56 -22.08
CA GLU A 225 35.05 -21.70 -22.84
C GLU A 225 35.83 -21.20 -24.06
N GLU A 226 37.03 -21.73 -24.22
CA GLU A 226 38.01 -21.39 -25.25
C GLU A 226 37.49 -21.67 -26.66
N ASN A 227 37.62 -20.70 -27.58
CA ASN A 227 37.58 -20.96 -29.03
C ASN A 227 38.86 -21.71 -29.46
N PRO A 228 38.82 -22.63 -30.43
CA PRO A 228 39.21 -22.27 -31.83
C PRO A 228 38.63 -23.22 -32.94
N PRO A 229 38.98 -23.10 -34.24
CA PRO A 229 39.48 -21.95 -35.01
C PRO A 229 38.60 -21.58 -36.23
N SER A 230 38.93 -20.40 -36.75
CA SER A 230 38.44 -19.75 -37.97
C SER A 230 38.80 -20.49 -39.27
N VAL A 231 37.85 -20.54 -40.22
CA VAL A 231 38.13 -20.69 -41.65
C VAL A 231 37.32 -19.62 -42.40
N VAL A 232 38.04 -18.69 -43.04
CA VAL A 232 37.55 -17.71 -44.04
C VAL A 232 38.11 -18.18 -45.40
N PRO A 233 37.40 -17.99 -46.53
CA PRO A 233 37.68 -16.86 -47.44
C PRO A 233 36.40 -16.17 -47.98
N THR A 234 36.28 -14.83 -47.89
CA THR A 234 36.41 -13.78 -48.96
C THR A 234 35.42 -13.89 -50.13
N SER A 235 34.79 -12.87 -50.71
CA SER A 235 34.88 -11.38 -50.78
C SER A 235 33.56 -10.90 -51.46
N SER A 236 33.05 -9.66 -51.39
CA SER A 236 33.59 -8.42 -51.97
C SER A 236 32.74 -7.17 -51.56
N THR A 237 33.44 -6.09 -51.15
CA THR A 237 33.32 -4.65 -51.53
C THR A 237 31.96 -4.07 -51.96
N SER A 238 31.47 -2.88 -51.54
CA SER A 238 32.15 -1.55 -51.48
C SER A 238 31.30 -0.41 -50.83
N THR A 239 31.82 0.27 -49.78
CA THR A 239 32.07 1.75 -49.57
C THR A 239 30.95 2.85 -49.78
N PRO A 240 31.10 4.12 -49.31
CA PRO A 240 30.73 4.63 -47.96
C PRO A 240 30.09 6.08 -47.88
N HIS A 241 29.85 6.56 -46.63
CA HIS A 241 29.76 7.97 -46.12
C HIS A 241 28.40 8.76 -46.14
N PRO A 242 28.21 9.84 -45.33
CA PRO A 242 28.77 10.22 -43.99
C PRO A 242 27.76 10.86 -42.96
N ILE A 243 28.10 10.75 -41.66
CA ILE A 243 28.24 11.80 -40.60
C ILE A 243 27.12 12.86 -40.26
N LEU A 244 26.83 12.94 -38.94
CA LEU A 244 26.44 14.08 -38.04
C LEU A 244 24.98 14.56 -37.81
N SER A 245 24.72 14.73 -36.49
CA SER A 245 23.91 15.73 -35.76
C SER A 245 22.37 15.74 -36.01
N THR A 246 21.48 15.97 -35.04
CA THR A 246 21.48 17.04 -34.04
C THR A 246 20.45 16.76 -32.93
N ARG A 247 20.87 17.01 -31.70
CA ARG A 247 20.10 17.06 -30.45
C ARG A 247 19.15 18.28 -30.49
N ARG A 248 17.83 18.10 -30.34
CA ARG A 248 16.90 19.21 -30.05
C ARG A 248 16.33 19.09 -28.64
N ARG A 249 16.95 19.84 -27.72
CA ARG A 249 16.33 20.36 -26.50
C ARG A 249 15.35 21.45 -26.92
N LEU A 250 14.14 21.44 -26.35
CA LEU A 250 13.30 22.63 -26.26
C LEU A 250 13.19 23.00 -24.79
N SER A 251 13.93 24.04 -24.42
CA SER A 251 13.79 24.79 -23.19
C SER A 251 12.68 25.81 -23.38
N ALA A 252 11.70 25.86 -22.50
CA ALA A 252 10.78 26.99 -22.37
C ALA A 252 11.04 27.67 -21.03
N THR A 253 11.74 28.80 -21.10
CA THR A 253 11.87 29.81 -20.05
C THR A 253 10.55 30.57 -19.93
N LEU A 254 10.00 30.67 -18.73
CA LEU A 254 9.07 31.75 -18.36
C LEU A 254 9.54 32.39 -17.05
N SER A 255 9.68 33.70 -17.14
CA SER A 255 10.27 34.64 -16.21
C SER A 255 9.38 34.91 -14.99
N SER A 256 10.05 35.09 -13.86
CA SER A 256 9.55 35.65 -12.60
C SER A 256 9.13 37.11 -12.72
N SER A 257 8.08 37.50 -11.98
CA SER A 257 7.99 38.83 -11.41
C SER A 257 7.46 38.74 -9.97
N VAL A 258 8.27 39.30 -9.08
CA VAL A 258 8.02 39.50 -7.65
C VAL A 258 7.34 40.86 -7.50
N SER A 259 6.26 40.93 -6.72
CA SER A 259 5.84 42.20 -6.11
C SER A 259 5.56 41.98 -4.63
N SER A 260 6.36 42.68 -3.83
CA SER A 260 6.29 42.82 -2.39
C SER A 260 5.13 43.72 -1.98
N PHE A 261 4.35 43.31 -0.97
CA PHE A 261 3.57 44.24 -0.15
C PHE A 261 3.76 43.95 1.33
N LEU A 262 4.36 44.95 2.01
CA LEU A 262 4.43 45.10 3.45
C LEU A 262 3.09 45.66 3.96
N GLY A 263 2.55 45.10 5.05
CA GLY A 263 1.35 45.59 5.71
C GLY A 263 1.32 45.22 7.19
N ARG A 264 1.47 46.23 8.04
CA ARG A 264 1.48 46.23 9.51
C ARG A 264 0.09 45.94 10.14
N GLY A 265 0.08 45.18 11.23
CA GLY A 265 -0.41 45.65 12.54
C GLY A 265 -1.89 45.46 12.95
N GLN A 266 -2.06 44.86 14.15
CA GLN A 266 -3.15 45.04 15.15
C GLN A 266 -4.53 44.41 14.83
N LYS A 267 -5.32 43.82 15.74
CA LYS A 267 -5.48 43.86 17.21
C LYS A 267 -6.30 42.62 17.66
N LYS A 268 -6.11 42.16 18.91
CA LYS A 268 -6.96 41.17 19.61
C LYS A 268 -8.27 41.82 20.11
N PRO A 269 -9.35 41.02 20.30
CA PRO A 269 -10.17 41.19 21.49
C PRO A 269 -10.39 39.90 22.30
N LYS A 270 -10.80 40.14 23.55
CA LYS A 270 -10.83 39.25 24.73
C LYS A 270 -12.03 38.29 24.75
N LYS A 271 -11.82 37.21 25.51
CA LYS A 271 -12.75 36.14 25.91
C LYS A 271 -14.08 36.63 26.50
N ARG A 272 -15.17 35.92 26.18
CA ARG A 272 -16.33 35.71 27.06
C ARG A 272 -16.37 34.21 27.40
N ALA A 273 -16.44 33.89 28.69
CA ALA A 273 -16.47 32.53 29.20
C ALA A 273 -17.93 32.03 29.25
N SER A 274 -18.18 30.86 28.69
CA SER A 274 -19.33 30.01 29.02
C SER A 274 -18.82 28.62 29.39
N ILE A 275 -19.41 28.07 30.44
CA ILE A 275 -19.05 26.82 31.10
C ILE A 275 -19.68 25.68 30.31
N GLU A 276 -18.86 24.86 29.66
CA GLU A 276 -19.26 23.54 29.14
C GLU A 276 -18.15 22.53 29.43
N SER A 277 -18.57 21.33 29.84
CA SER A 277 -17.78 20.22 30.33
C SER A 277 -16.74 19.73 29.32
N TYR A 278 -15.47 20.10 29.55
CA TYR A 278 -14.33 19.64 28.77
C TYR A 278 -13.99 18.18 29.09
N THR A 279 -14.24 17.27 28.15
CA THR A 279 -13.34 16.13 27.90
C THR A 279 -11.95 16.71 27.62
N LYS A 280 -10.97 16.37 28.47
CA LYS A 280 -9.62 16.94 28.41
C LYS A 280 -9.04 16.75 27.00
N PRO A 281 -8.67 17.82 26.28
CA PRO A 281 -7.92 17.68 25.04
C PRO A 281 -6.58 17.05 25.40
N LEU A 282 -6.21 15.98 24.69
CA LEU A 282 -4.89 15.35 24.74
C LEU A 282 -3.83 16.44 24.68
N ARG A 283 -3.22 16.77 25.84
CA ARG A 283 -2.05 17.64 25.90
C ARG A 283 -0.92 16.89 25.24
N LEU A 284 -0.78 17.10 23.93
CA LEU A 284 0.40 16.76 23.14
C LEU A 284 1.59 17.46 23.79
N ARG A 285 2.28 16.74 24.67
CA ARG A 285 3.56 17.13 25.23
C ARG A 285 4.51 17.22 24.03
N ARG A 286 4.95 18.44 23.69
CA ARG A 286 5.86 18.70 22.58
C ARG A 286 7.23 18.12 22.94
N HIS A 287 7.46 16.86 22.63
CA HIS A 287 8.78 16.27 22.69
C HIS A 287 9.46 16.51 21.34
N SER A 288 10.66 17.10 21.38
CA SER A 288 11.53 17.23 20.21
C SER A 288 11.76 15.86 19.59
N SER A 289 11.98 15.84 18.27
CA SER A 289 12.07 14.67 17.39
C SER A 289 13.23 13.69 17.66
N TYR A 290 13.81 13.76 18.85
CA TYR A 290 14.75 12.82 19.44
C TYR A 290 14.55 12.97 20.95
N ASN A 291 14.05 11.93 21.66
CA ASN A 291 14.63 11.52 22.97
C ASN A 291 13.86 10.47 23.78
N ASP A 292 12.54 10.29 23.69
CA ASP A 292 11.86 9.27 24.53
C ASP A 292 11.19 8.14 23.74
N TYR A 293 10.38 8.48 22.73
CA TYR A 293 9.65 7.47 21.94
C TYR A 293 10.59 6.60 21.10
N GLY A 294 11.58 7.18 20.42
CA GLY A 294 12.49 6.42 19.56
C GLY A 294 13.30 5.36 20.32
N TYR A 295 13.93 5.73 21.43
CA TYR A 295 14.73 4.80 22.21
C TYR A 295 13.86 3.72 22.89
N ALA A 296 12.74 4.11 23.51
CA ALA A 296 11.80 3.15 24.12
C ALA A 296 11.19 2.20 23.07
N CYS A 297 10.85 2.72 21.89
CA CYS A 297 10.36 1.94 20.76
C CYS A 297 11.43 0.95 20.29
N GLN A 298 12.66 1.41 20.07
CA GLN A 298 13.78 0.58 19.61
C GLN A 298 14.08 -0.55 20.60
N MET A 299 14.18 -0.24 21.90
CA MET A 299 14.46 -1.24 22.93
C MET A 299 13.34 -2.29 23.02
N ARG A 300 12.07 -1.85 22.97
CA ARG A 300 10.92 -2.75 23.04
C ARG A 300 10.84 -3.67 21.82
N THR A 301 10.92 -3.08 20.63
CA THR A 301 10.83 -3.84 19.37
C THR A 301 12.03 -4.78 19.20
N ALA A 302 13.22 -4.42 19.71
CA ALA A 302 14.37 -5.33 19.73
C ALA A 302 14.12 -6.60 20.55
N GLN A 303 13.34 -6.53 21.64
CA GLN A 303 12.96 -7.73 22.39
C GLN A 303 12.06 -8.65 21.57
N TYR A 304 11.06 -8.08 20.88
CA TYR A 304 10.19 -8.86 20.00
C TYR A 304 10.93 -9.48 18.82
N ILE A 305 11.86 -8.74 18.20
CA ILE A 305 12.68 -9.29 17.10
C ILE A 305 13.50 -10.49 17.57
N LYS A 306 14.17 -10.37 18.72
CA LYS A 306 14.92 -11.49 19.32
C LYS A 306 14.03 -12.69 19.64
N GLN A 307 12.76 -12.47 20.00
CA GLN A 307 11.80 -13.55 20.23
C GLN A 307 11.36 -14.19 18.91
N ALA A 308 11.09 -13.39 17.88
CA ALA A 308 10.70 -13.86 16.56
C ALA A 308 11.82 -14.65 15.87
N GLU A 309 13.08 -14.22 16.00
CA GLU A 309 14.24 -14.92 15.42
C GLU A 309 14.45 -16.33 16.01
N LYS A 310 14.03 -16.56 17.27
CA LYS A 310 14.06 -17.90 17.87
C LYS A 310 13.07 -18.88 17.22
N ILE A 311 12.06 -18.38 16.52
CA ILE A 311 11.06 -19.19 15.82
C ILE A 311 11.59 -19.61 14.43
N GLY A 312 12.76 -19.11 14.02
CA GLY A 312 13.40 -19.39 12.74
C GLY A 312 12.93 -18.43 11.64
N PRO A 313 13.80 -18.05 10.68
CA PRO A 313 13.38 -17.24 9.55
C PRO A 313 12.47 -18.06 8.63
N GLU A 314 11.29 -17.53 8.30
CA GLU A 314 10.63 -17.90 7.03
C GLU A 314 11.58 -17.45 5.92
N ALA A 315 12.14 -18.41 5.17
CA ALA A 315 13.02 -18.12 4.05
C ALA A 315 12.17 -17.58 2.89
N ASP A 316 11.88 -16.28 2.93
CA ASP A 316 11.21 -15.60 1.83
C ASP A 316 12.19 -15.39 0.67
N GLU A 317 11.77 -15.79 -0.53
CA GLU A 317 12.54 -15.53 -1.75
C GLU A 317 12.66 -14.02 -1.98
N THR A 318 13.89 -13.52 -2.09
CA THR A 318 14.15 -12.12 -2.36
C THR A 318 14.18 -11.86 -3.87
N PRO A 319 13.46 -10.85 -4.39
CA PRO A 319 13.49 -10.51 -5.80
C PRO A 319 14.81 -9.88 -6.21
N ASP A 320 15.29 -10.20 -7.40
CA ASP A 320 16.32 -9.42 -8.08
C ASP A 320 15.68 -8.17 -8.69
N LEU A 321 15.66 -7.11 -7.90
CA LEU A 321 15.08 -5.81 -8.29
C LEU A 321 15.92 -5.04 -9.31
N THR A 322 17.13 -5.53 -9.65
CA THR A 322 17.89 -5.01 -10.79
C THR A 322 17.35 -5.53 -12.12
N SER A 323 16.64 -6.66 -12.09
CA SER A 323 15.97 -7.22 -13.26
C SER A 323 14.65 -6.50 -13.55
N ARG A 324 14.29 -6.42 -14.84
CA ARG A 324 12.97 -5.94 -15.23
C ARG A 324 11.91 -6.94 -14.83
N LEU A 325 10.79 -6.41 -14.33
CA LEU A 325 9.60 -7.19 -14.02
C LEU A 325 9.05 -7.84 -15.31
N ARG A 326 8.81 -9.15 -15.31
CA ARG A 326 8.39 -9.92 -16.50
C ARG A 326 6.92 -10.30 -16.41
N LEU A 327 6.17 -10.13 -17.49
CA LEU A 327 4.80 -10.66 -17.58
C LEU A 327 4.87 -12.19 -17.69
N VAL A 328 4.30 -12.90 -16.72
CA VAL A 328 4.26 -14.37 -16.70
C VAL A 328 2.92 -14.87 -17.21
N HIS A 329 1.82 -14.31 -16.71
CA HIS A 329 0.47 -14.71 -17.11
C HIS A 329 -0.40 -13.50 -17.44
N SER A 330 -1.26 -13.68 -18.43
CA SER A 330 -2.35 -12.76 -18.73
C SER A 330 -3.67 -13.52 -18.72
N ILE A 331 -4.35 -13.47 -17.58
CA ILE A 331 -5.54 -14.27 -17.28
C ILE A 331 -6.75 -13.57 -17.89
N ARG A 332 -7.49 -14.26 -18.76
CA ARG A 332 -8.75 -13.74 -19.32
C ARG A 332 -9.85 -13.82 -18.27
N THR A 333 -10.54 -12.71 -18.02
CA THR A 333 -11.65 -12.65 -17.05
C THR A 333 -13.02 -12.87 -17.70
N SER A 334 -13.08 -12.91 -19.04
CA SER A 334 -14.32 -13.10 -19.81
C SER A 334 -15.20 -14.29 -19.41
N PRO A 335 -14.68 -15.45 -18.96
CA PRO A 335 -15.54 -16.57 -18.54
C PRO A 335 -16.49 -16.24 -17.38
N LEU A 336 -16.18 -15.21 -16.57
CA LEU A 336 -17.01 -14.80 -15.44
C LEU A 336 -17.95 -13.63 -15.77
N GLY A 337 -18.01 -13.20 -17.03
CA GLY A 337 -18.96 -12.19 -17.50
C GLY A 337 -18.89 -10.89 -16.69
N ARG A 338 -20.01 -10.48 -16.09
CA ARG A 338 -20.15 -9.21 -15.36
C ARG A 338 -19.39 -9.16 -14.03
N THR A 339 -19.20 -10.31 -13.38
CA THR A 339 -18.40 -10.43 -12.13
C THR A 339 -16.94 -10.00 -12.34
N ALA A 340 -16.49 -10.01 -13.59
CA ALA A 340 -15.12 -9.72 -14.01
C ALA A 340 -14.94 -8.34 -14.66
N GLN A 341 -15.97 -7.48 -14.65
CA GLN A 341 -15.92 -6.11 -15.17
C GLN A 341 -15.67 -5.13 -14.03
N GLU A 342 -15.08 -3.96 -14.31
CA GLU A 342 -14.99 -2.84 -13.37
C GLU A 342 -14.37 -3.26 -12.02
N ILE A 343 -13.22 -3.95 -12.10
CA ILE A 343 -12.50 -4.46 -10.93
C ILE A 343 -11.94 -3.28 -10.12
N VAL A 344 -12.25 -3.25 -8.82
CA VAL A 344 -11.84 -2.17 -7.90
C VAL A 344 -10.93 -2.63 -6.76
N ASN A 345 -10.85 -3.94 -6.49
CA ASN A 345 -9.83 -4.50 -5.63
C ASN A 345 -9.31 -5.83 -6.16
N VAL A 346 -8.01 -6.08 -5.93
CA VAL A 346 -7.36 -7.37 -6.16
C VAL A 346 -6.61 -7.78 -4.91
N ALA A 347 -6.67 -9.07 -4.60
CA ALA A 347 -5.87 -9.70 -3.56
C ALA A 347 -5.39 -11.07 -4.05
N SER A 348 -4.31 -11.59 -3.52
CA SER A 348 -3.61 -12.76 -4.00
C SER A 348 -2.74 -13.35 -2.90
N ARG A 349 -2.67 -14.67 -2.88
CA ARG A 349 -1.94 -15.49 -1.92
C ARG A 349 -1.82 -16.90 -2.50
N ASN A 350 -0.65 -17.54 -2.34
CA ASN A 350 -0.40 -18.95 -2.67
C ASN A 350 -0.94 -19.37 -4.06
N GLY A 351 -0.64 -18.58 -5.10
CA GLY A 351 -1.06 -18.89 -6.47
C GLY A 351 -2.56 -18.73 -6.75
N ARG A 352 -3.31 -18.06 -5.86
CA ARG A 352 -4.71 -17.68 -6.05
C ARG A 352 -4.84 -16.17 -6.11
N VAL A 353 -5.80 -15.71 -6.91
CA VAL A 353 -6.18 -14.29 -7.04
C VAL A 353 -7.67 -14.17 -6.74
N VAL A 354 -8.03 -13.17 -5.94
CA VAL A 354 -9.39 -12.74 -5.66
C VAL A 354 -9.56 -11.34 -6.23
N THR A 355 -10.68 -11.09 -6.89
CA THR A 355 -11.07 -9.75 -7.33
C THR A 355 -12.44 -9.40 -6.79
N VAL A 356 -12.65 -8.12 -6.53
CA VAL A 356 -13.98 -7.55 -6.28
C VAL A 356 -14.24 -6.47 -7.33
N ASN A 357 -15.42 -6.51 -7.97
CA ASN A 357 -15.84 -5.44 -8.86
C ASN A 357 -16.55 -4.30 -8.12
N ARG A 358 -16.88 -3.23 -8.85
CA ARG A 358 -17.60 -2.07 -8.30
C ARG A 358 -18.98 -2.39 -7.71
N HIS A 359 -19.54 -3.56 -7.98
CA HIS A 359 -20.85 -4.01 -7.48
C HIS A 359 -20.72 -4.96 -6.27
N GLY A 360 -19.51 -5.21 -5.78
CA GLY A 360 -19.27 -6.17 -4.71
C GLY A 360 -19.31 -7.64 -5.15
N ASP A 361 -19.37 -7.92 -6.46
CA ASP A 361 -19.23 -9.28 -6.96
C ASP A 361 -17.77 -9.74 -6.81
N MET A 362 -17.60 -10.94 -6.28
CA MET A 362 -16.30 -11.54 -6.06
C MET A 362 -16.02 -12.68 -7.03
N ALA A 363 -14.79 -12.71 -7.52
CA ALA A 363 -14.27 -13.78 -8.37
C ALA A 363 -12.93 -14.31 -7.85
N LEU A 364 -12.73 -15.60 -8.05
CA LEU A 364 -11.52 -16.35 -7.72
C LEU A 364 -10.87 -16.86 -8.99
N TYR A 365 -9.56 -16.76 -9.07
CA TYR A 365 -8.76 -17.25 -10.19
C TYR A 365 -7.55 -18.03 -9.67
N ALA A 366 -7.16 -19.07 -10.39
CA ALA A 366 -5.79 -19.56 -10.31
C ALA A 366 -4.87 -18.54 -10.97
N LEU A 367 -3.69 -18.31 -10.40
CA LEU A 367 -2.71 -17.34 -10.91
C LEU A 367 -2.14 -17.74 -12.29
N ASN A 368 -2.20 -19.03 -12.63
CA ASN A 368 -1.87 -19.55 -13.96
C ASN A 368 -3.03 -19.41 -14.97
N GLY A 369 -4.21 -18.94 -14.54
CA GLY A 369 -5.40 -18.80 -15.36
C GLY A 369 -6.15 -20.10 -15.67
N ALA A 370 -5.76 -21.24 -15.10
CA ALA A 370 -6.37 -22.53 -15.41
C ALA A 370 -7.82 -22.66 -14.91
N THR A 371 -8.15 -22.01 -13.79
CA THR A 371 -9.49 -22.09 -13.17
C THR A 371 -9.96 -20.71 -12.77
N ALA A 372 -11.26 -20.46 -12.94
CA ALA A 372 -11.92 -19.27 -12.44
C ALA A 372 -13.30 -19.65 -11.87
N ALA A 373 -13.72 -18.99 -10.78
CA ALA A 373 -15.00 -19.22 -10.14
C ALA A 373 -15.58 -17.92 -9.62
N ARG A 374 -16.91 -17.76 -9.70
CA ARG A 374 -17.63 -16.70 -9.01
C ARG A 374 -17.92 -17.14 -7.58
N VAL A 375 -17.73 -16.24 -6.61
CA VAL A 375 -18.18 -16.48 -5.23
C VAL A 375 -19.67 -16.17 -5.15
N THR A 376 -20.45 -17.13 -4.65
CA THR A 376 -21.90 -16.97 -4.47
C THR A 376 -22.28 -17.37 -3.05
N PHE A 377 -23.25 -16.66 -2.46
CA PHE A 377 -23.84 -16.99 -1.15
C PHE A 377 -25.36 -16.87 -1.24
N ARG A 378 -26.10 -17.64 -0.42
CA ARG A 378 -27.56 -17.79 -0.56
C ARG A 378 -28.33 -16.48 -0.34
N SER A 379 -27.81 -15.58 0.49
CA SER A 379 -28.29 -14.22 0.65
C SER A 379 -27.15 -13.30 0.26
N CYS A 380 -27.17 -12.75 -0.95
CA CYS A 380 -26.07 -11.91 -1.43
C CYS A 380 -26.05 -10.52 -0.75
N ASP A 381 -26.26 -10.46 0.56
CA ASP A 381 -26.46 -9.26 1.36
C ASP A 381 -25.18 -8.40 1.44
N TRP A 382 -24.03 -8.96 1.02
CA TRP A 382 -22.78 -8.21 0.84
C TRP A 382 -22.69 -7.48 -0.49
N MET A 383 -23.47 -7.90 -1.50
CA MET A 383 -23.40 -7.36 -2.85
C MET A 383 -24.16 -6.04 -2.88
N GLU A 384 -23.59 -5.06 -3.55
CA GLU A 384 -24.23 -3.76 -3.71
C GLU A 384 -25.41 -3.92 -4.68
N SER A 385 -26.54 -3.26 -4.39
CA SER A 385 -27.71 -3.35 -5.26
C SER A 385 -27.39 -2.73 -6.62
N TRP A 386 -27.86 -3.36 -7.69
CA TRP A 386 -27.57 -2.88 -9.05
C TRP A 386 -28.33 -1.59 -9.40
N ASP A 387 -29.40 -1.30 -8.65
CA ASP A 387 -30.30 -0.16 -8.89
C ASP A 387 -29.83 1.13 -8.21
N GLU A 388 -28.82 1.07 -7.33
CA GLU A 388 -28.08 2.25 -6.87
C GLU A 388 -27.13 2.71 -7.99
N THR A 389 -27.72 3.31 -9.03
CA THR A 389 -27.05 3.72 -10.27
C THR A 389 -26.07 4.89 -10.13
N ALA A 390 -25.89 5.42 -8.92
CA ALA A 390 -24.84 6.37 -8.60
C ALA A 390 -24.21 5.95 -7.27
N ARG A 391 -22.90 5.69 -7.29
CA ARG A 391 -22.16 5.81 -6.03
C ARG A 391 -22.15 7.30 -5.71
N GLU A 392 -22.64 7.70 -4.54
CA GLU A 392 -22.29 9.02 -3.96
C GLU A 392 -20.76 9.22 -3.85
N ASP A 393 -19.99 8.11 -3.98
CA ASP A 393 -18.54 8.17 -4.20
C ASP A 393 -18.20 9.04 -5.40
N ASP A 394 -18.93 9.03 -6.52
CA ASP A 394 -18.60 9.87 -7.68
C ASP A 394 -18.73 11.38 -7.38
N ASP A 395 -19.60 11.75 -6.42
CA ASP A 395 -19.88 13.14 -6.06
C ASP A 395 -19.01 13.68 -4.90
N LEU A 396 -18.47 12.80 -4.05
CA LEU A 396 -17.61 13.16 -2.90
C LEU A 396 -16.14 12.72 -3.04
N SER A 397 -15.85 11.76 -3.93
CA SER A 397 -14.50 11.29 -4.23
C SER A 397 -13.82 12.30 -5.12
N ASP A 398 -12.57 12.62 -4.82
CA ASP A 398 -11.68 13.28 -5.79
C ASP A 398 -11.23 12.32 -6.92
N GLY A 399 -12.02 11.26 -7.21
CA GLY A 399 -11.73 10.19 -8.16
C GLY A 399 -10.94 9.01 -7.56
N TYR A 400 -10.52 9.07 -6.28
CA TYR A 400 -9.61 8.10 -5.67
C TYR A 400 -10.18 7.30 -4.48
N ASP A 401 -11.41 7.53 -4.02
CA ASP A 401 -12.00 6.72 -2.92
C ASP A 401 -12.32 5.27 -3.32
N PHE A 402 -12.34 4.99 -4.62
CA PHE A 402 -12.45 3.64 -5.20
C PHE A 402 -11.26 2.72 -4.86
N VAL A 403 -10.15 3.30 -4.39
CA VAL A 403 -8.82 2.68 -4.26
C VAL A 403 -8.60 2.00 -2.90
N ARG A 404 -9.46 2.27 -1.92
CA ARG A 404 -9.22 1.78 -0.56
C ARG A 404 -9.28 0.24 -0.53
N THR A 405 -8.30 -0.39 0.11
CA THR A 405 -8.11 -1.85 0.09
C THR A 405 -9.15 -2.53 0.99
N ARG A 406 -10.34 -2.83 0.47
CA ARG A 406 -11.42 -3.49 1.21
C ARG A 406 -11.41 -5.02 1.11
N LEU A 407 -10.51 -5.57 0.31
CA LEU A 407 -10.36 -7.00 0.06
C LEU A 407 -9.01 -7.48 0.57
N ALA A 408 -9.01 -8.62 1.26
CA ALA A 408 -7.80 -9.34 1.63
C ALA A 408 -7.99 -10.85 1.48
N ILE A 409 -6.91 -11.57 1.19
CA ILE A 409 -6.87 -13.04 1.21
C ILE A 409 -5.66 -13.48 2.04
N GLY A 410 -5.84 -14.52 2.84
CA GLY A 410 -4.79 -15.15 3.62
C GLY A 410 -5.08 -16.64 3.78
N ASP A 411 -4.24 -17.32 4.56
CA ASP A 411 -4.33 -18.77 4.71
C ASP A 411 -5.65 -19.22 5.40
N MET A 412 -6.30 -18.31 6.11
CA MET A 412 -7.55 -18.56 6.83
C MET A 412 -8.79 -18.29 5.97
N GLY A 413 -8.67 -17.57 4.86
CA GLY A 413 -9.83 -17.17 4.07
C GLY A 413 -9.71 -15.87 3.30
N ILE A 414 -10.85 -15.47 2.75
CA ILE A 414 -11.06 -14.20 2.03
C ILE A 414 -11.85 -13.27 2.93
N ILE A 415 -11.42 -12.01 3.07
CA ILE A 415 -12.09 -10.98 3.85
C ILE A 415 -12.53 -9.84 2.94
N TYR A 416 -13.76 -9.38 3.12
CA TYR A 416 -14.29 -8.21 2.43
C TYR A 416 -15.03 -7.27 3.38
N GLY A 417 -14.70 -5.98 3.31
CA GLY A 417 -15.39 -4.92 4.05
C GLY A 417 -16.47 -4.25 3.19
N CYS A 418 -17.73 -4.33 3.61
CA CYS A 418 -18.88 -3.79 2.89
C CYS A 418 -19.14 -2.30 3.20
N ARG A 419 -19.98 -1.68 2.34
CA ARG A 419 -20.48 -0.30 2.52
C ARG A 419 -21.32 -0.13 3.79
N GLY A 420 -22.15 -1.11 4.14
CA GLY A 420 -22.95 -1.07 5.38
C GLY A 420 -22.15 -1.29 6.67
N GLY A 421 -20.81 -1.22 6.63
CA GLY A 421 -19.94 -1.46 7.79
C GLY A 421 -19.74 -2.94 8.12
N ALA A 422 -20.49 -3.85 7.52
CA ALA A 422 -20.36 -5.29 7.74
C ALA A 422 -19.01 -5.82 7.24
N LEU A 423 -18.42 -6.74 8.02
CA LEU A 423 -17.24 -7.50 7.64
C LEU A 423 -17.65 -8.92 7.27
N TRP A 424 -17.37 -9.29 6.02
CA TRP A 424 -17.60 -10.62 5.49
C TRP A 424 -16.30 -11.39 5.42
N TRP A 425 -16.38 -12.68 5.71
CA TRP A 425 -15.29 -13.60 5.44
C TRP A 425 -15.79 -14.93 4.92
N LEU A 426 -15.05 -15.47 3.96
CA LEU A 426 -15.13 -16.86 3.53
C LEU A 426 -14.01 -17.62 4.23
N ASP A 427 -14.37 -18.46 5.19
CA ASP A 427 -13.43 -19.23 6.00
C ASP A 427 -12.97 -20.50 5.26
N PHE A 428 -11.65 -20.72 5.19
CA PHE A 428 -11.07 -21.94 4.62
C PHE A 428 -10.86 -23.05 5.67
N GLY A 429 -10.82 -22.70 6.96
CA GLY A 429 -10.54 -23.58 8.09
C GLY A 429 -11.79 -24.14 8.78
N CYS A 430 -12.96 -23.54 8.61
CA CYS A 430 -14.20 -24.08 9.19
C CYS A 430 -14.59 -25.40 8.52
N ARG A 431 -14.44 -26.50 9.27
CA ARG A 431 -15.10 -27.77 8.95
C ARG A 431 -16.61 -27.52 8.95
N PRO A 432 -17.36 -28.03 7.96
CA PRO A 432 -18.81 -27.94 8.00
C PRO A 432 -19.30 -28.59 9.30
N SER A 433 -20.11 -27.87 10.06
CA SER A 433 -20.91 -28.48 11.13
C SER A 433 -21.76 -29.57 10.46
N ILE A 434 -21.44 -30.83 10.77
CA ILE A 434 -22.23 -32.00 10.39
C ILE A 434 -23.60 -31.92 11.06
#